data_AF-A0A7C5WZS1-F1
#
_entry.id   AF-A0A7C5WZS1-F1
#
_cell.length_a   1.000
_cell.length_b   1.000
_cell.length_c   1.000
_cell.angle_alpha   90.00
_cell.angle_beta   90.00
_cell.angle_gamma   90.00
#
_symmetry.space_group_name_H-M   'P 1'
#
loop_
_entity.id
_entity.type
_entity.pdbx_description
1 polymer ?
#
loop_
_entity_poly.entity_id
_entity_poly.type
_entity_poly.pdbx_seq_one_letter_code
_entity_poly.pdbx_strand_id
1 'polypeptide(L)'
;MTKLPPELIREALKKNKVKIENYKGIEYLRFVDDFKDVPRGTALFKSFTLWGYPHIGRIFQLSTGLKEQFTHPFFVEEKVDGYNTRIFLYDDQILALSRGGYVCPFTTERVEDFINLKFFEDHPNLVLCAEVAGPENPYVDEHPSYIKEDVQFFVFDIMEKDSQRFLPYREKEKLIEKYGLPSVERYGLFSVEDVDKLKGLMKRLNEEGREGVVMKEDSERDKRVKYVTLYSSLKDIEITSVNLLGLPPDYFTNRLLRLALFMEEEGIVADQELFLKVGKAFLEGLLKAIEMSKKDGRVYRTFRCRFKTRENALLFIESIKHASSQVQVLQRRLEKEGNYWVLEFDRVYLNMTGLLGHLLAGGSIFD
;
A
#
# COMPACT_ATOMS: atom_id res chain seq x y z
N MET A 1 -23.07 -15.19 -10.18
CA MET A 1 -22.73 -13.96 -10.94
C MET A 1 -23.38 -12.77 -10.25
N THR A 2 -22.64 -12.04 -9.41
CA THR A 2 -23.16 -10.80 -8.81
C THR A 2 -22.61 -9.62 -9.59
N LYS A 3 -23.21 -9.36 -10.75
CA LYS A 3 -23.05 -8.05 -11.41
C LYS A 3 -23.70 -6.99 -10.52
N LEU A 4 -23.00 -5.87 -10.30
CA LEU A 4 -23.55 -4.75 -9.53
C LEU A 4 -24.88 -4.29 -10.15
N PRO A 5 -25.93 -4.04 -9.34
CA PRO A 5 -27.22 -3.59 -9.85
C PRO A 5 -27.07 -2.29 -10.66
N PRO A 6 -27.65 -2.16 -11.86
CA PRO A 6 -27.55 -0.94 -12.66
C PRO A 6 -27.98 0.33 -11.92
N GLU A 7 -28.99 0.22 -11.05
CA GLU A 7 -29.45 1.36 -10.24
C GLU A 7 -28.42 1.82 -9.20
N LEU A 8 -27.62 0.90 -8.64
CA LEU A 8 -26.52 1.26 -7.74
C LEU A 8 -25.45 2.06 -8.49
N ILE A 9 -25.11 1.64 -9.71
CA ILE A 9 -24.12 2.33 -10.56
C ILE A 9 -24.63 3.72 -10.96
N ARG A 10 -25.91 3.83 -11.36
CA ARG A 10 -26.53 5.13 -11.68
C ARG A 10 -26.54 6.07 -10.49
N GLU A 11 -26.85 5.58 -9.29
CA GLU A 11 -26.79 6.37 -8.07
C GLU A 11 -25.36 6.83 -7.76
N ALA A 12 -24.37 5.92 -7.89
CA ALA A 12 -22.97 6.22 -7.63
C ALA A 12 -22.41 7.26 -8.62
N LEU A 13 -22.80 7.19 -9.90
CA LEU A 13 -22.46 8.20 -10.91
C LEU A 13 -23.04 9.57 -10.55
N LYS A 14 -24.33 9.65 -10.17
CA LYS A 14 -24.97 10.91 -9.75
C LYS A 14 -24.29 11.53 -8.53
N LYS A 15 -23.74 10.71 -7.64
CA LYS A 15 -23.02 11.15 -6.43
C LYS A 15 -21.52 11.36 -6.64
N ASN A 16 -21.01 11.31 -7.88
CA ASN A 16 -19.59 11.42 -8.22
C ASN A 16 -18.70 10.38 -7.50
N LYS A 17 -19.27 9.20 -7.18
CA LYS A 17 -18.57 8.07 -6.53
C LYS A 17 -17.95 7.11 -7.54
N VAL A 18 -18.26 7.27 -8.82
CA VAL A 18 -17.70 6.49 -9.93
C VAL A 18 -17.15 7.45 -10.98
N LYS A 19 -16.00 7.12 -11.56
CA LYS A 19 -15.41 7.80 -12.73
C LYS A 19 -15.22 6.84 -13.88
N ILE A 20 -15.29 7.36 -15.10
CA ILE A 20 -14.87 6.65 -16.31
C ILE A 20 -13.36 6.82 -16.41
N GLU A 21 -12.66 5.73 -16.65
CA GLU A 21 -11.22 5.68 -16.88
C GLU A 21 -10.93 5.08 -18.24
N ASN A 22 -9.79 5.46 -18.83
CA ASN A 22 -9.29 4.88 -20.07
C ASN A 22 -7.80 4.53 -19.89
N TYR A 23 -7.44 3.29 -20.22
CA TYR A 23 -6.05 2.87 -20.31
C TYR A 23 -5.82 2.21 -21.67
N LYS A 24 -5.05 2.87 -22.55
CA LYS A 24 -4.72 2.37 -23.91
C LYS A 24 -5.97 1.90 -24.69
N GLY A 25 -7.07 2.64 -24.60
CA GLY A 25 -8.34 2.29 -25.27
C GLY A 25 -9.26 1.38 -24.47
N ILE A 26 -8.82 0.85 -23.32
CA ILE A 26 -9.66 0.07 -22.41
C ILE A 26 -10.45 1.02 -21.52
N GLU A 27 -11.75 1.15 -21.79
CA GLU A 27 -12.66 1.92 -20.96
C GLU A 27 -13.25 1.08 -19.84
N TYR A 28 -13.26 1.63 -18.62
CA TYR A 28 -13.84 0.98 -17.46
C TYR A 28 -14.36 2.00 -16.45
N LEU A 29 -15.29 1.57 -15.59
CA LEU A 29 -15.77 2.40 -14.49
C LEU A 29 -15.00 2.11 -13.22
N ARG A 30 -14.65 3.13 -12.45
CA ARG A 30 -13.86 3.00 -11.22
C ARG A 30 -14.54 3.70 -10.05
N PHE A 31 -14.74 2.97 -8.97
CA PHE A 31 -15.23 3.53 -7.70
C PHE A 31 -14.12 4.32 -7.01
N VAL A 32 -14.32 5.64 -6.87
CA VAL A 32 -13.29 6.54 -6.31
C VAL A 32 -13.23 6.51 -4.79
N ASP A 33 -14.34 6.15 -4.15
CA ASP A 33 -14.55 6.02 -2.71
C ASP A 33 -15.40 4.78 -2.41
N ASP A 34 -15.46 4.40 -1.13
CA ASP A 34 -16.43 3.42 -0.65
C ASP A 34 -17.87 3.93 -0.90
N PHE A 35 -18.74 3.06 -1.39
CA PHE A 35 -20.14 3.39 -1.66
C PHE A 35 -21.05 2.20 -1.32
N LYS A 36 -21.80 2.33 -0.22
CA LYS A 36 -22.55 1.21 0.38
C LYS A 36 -21.58 0.04 0.62
N ASP A 37 -21.91 -1.16 0.14
CA ASP A 37 -21.06 -2.35 0.27
C ASP A 37 -20.02 -2.49 -0.86
N VAL A 38 -19.83 -1.44 -1.68
CA VAL A 38 -18.82 -1.43 -2.75
C VAL A 38 -17.56 -0.72 -2.26
N PRO A 39 -16.45 -1.45 -2.06
CA PRO A 39 -15.20 -0.85 -1.63
C PRO A 39 -14.58 0.01 -2.73
N ARG A 40 -13.88 1.05 -2.30
CA ARG A 40 -13.04 1.92 -3.12
C ARG A 40 -12.09 1.09 -3.99
N GLY A 41 -11.90 1.52 -5.23
CA GLY A 41 -11.04 0.85 -6.19
C GLY A 41 -11.68 -0.34 -6.87
N THR A 42 -12.96 -0.62 -6.62
CA THR A 42 -13.75 -1.52 -7.47
C THR A 42 -13.78 -0.99 -8.90
N ALA A 43 -13.47 -1.85 -9.88
CA ALA A 43 -13.39 -1.53 -11.29
C ALA A 43 -14.33 -2.42 -12.10
N LEU A 44 -15.17 -1.82 -12.95
CA LEU A 44 -16.13 -2.53 -13.80
C LEU A 44 -15.63 -2.45 -15.23
N PHE A 45 -15.15 -3.58 -15.71
CA PHE A 45 -14.83 -3.79 -17.11
C PHE A 45 -16.08 -4.26 -17.85
N LYS A 46 -16.02 -4.28 -19.19
CA LYS A 46 -17.15 -4.70 -20.03
C LYS A 46 -17.65 -6.11 -19.70
N SER A 47 -16.75 -7.03 -19.37
CA SER A 47 -17.03 -8.46 -19.19
C SER A 47 -17.19 -8.90 -17.73
N PHE A 48 -16.53 -8.21 -16.78
CA PHE A 48 -16.51 -8.59 -15.36
C PHE A 48 -16.28 -7.38 -14.43
N THR A 49 -16.52 -7.61 -13.14
CA THR A 49 -16.20 -6.68 -12.06
C THR A 49 -14.98 -7.17 -11.29
N LEU A 50 -14.02 -6.28 -11.04
CA LEU A 50 -12.94 -6.48 -10.08
C LEU A 50 -13.21 -5.67 -8.83
N TRP A 51 -13.56 -6.38 -7.76
CA TRP A 51 -13.83 -5.77 -6.47
C TRP A 51 -12.57 -5.13 -5.88
N GLY A 52 -12.74 -3.95 -5.28
CA GLY A 52 -11.72 -3.28 -4.49
C GLY A 52 -11.24 -4.21 -3.38
N TYR A 53 -9.92 -4.28 -3.17
CA TYR A 53 -9.43 -5.04 -2.03
C TYR A 53 -9.95 -4.37 -0.74
N PRO A 54 -10.56 -5.12 0.20
CA PRO A 54 -11.23 -4.55 1.37
C PRO A 54 -10.27 -3.94 2.38
N HIS A 55 -10.79 -3.10 3.28
CA HIS A 55 -10.00 -2.61 4.42
C HIS A 55 -9.74 -3.74 5.41
N ILE A 56 -8.49 -3.87 5.87
CA ILE A 56 -8.13 -4.80 6.95
C ILE A 56 -8.14 -4.04 8.27
N GLY A 57 -8.94 -4.53 9.23
CA GLY A 57 -9.02 -3.97 10.58
C GLY A 57 -7.69 -4.05 11.31
N ARG A 58 -7.44 -3.11 12.22
CA ARG A 58 -6.21 -3.09 13.04
C ARG A 58 -6.58 -3.38 14.48
N ILE A 59 -5.79 -4.23 15.12
CA ILE A 59 -5.77 -4.36 16.59
C ILE A 59 -4.57 -3.59 17.14
N PHE A 60 -4.71 -3.03 18.34
CA PHE A 60 -3.65 -2.24 18.99
C PHE A 60 -2.98 -2.98 20.15
N GLN A 61 -3.69 -3.95 20.73
CA GLN A 61 -3.16 -4.89 21.69
C GLN A 61 -3.34 -6.29 21.12
N LEU A 62 -2.26 -7.05 21.07
CA LEU A 62 -2.21 -8.39 20.53
C LEU A 62 -3.03 -9.36 21.40
N SER A 63 -2.80 -9.35 22.70
CA SER A 63 -3.33 -10.33 23.65
C SER A 63 -4.86 -10.27 23.77
N THR A 64 -5.41 -9.06 23.89
CA THR A 64 -6.85 -8.82 23.95
C THR A 64 -7.48 -8.81 22.56
N GLY A 65 -6.80 -8.22 21.58
CA GLY A 65 -7.28 -8.13 20.20
C GLY A 65 -7.42 -9.48 19.52
N LEU A 66 -6.51 -10.43 19.75
CA LEU A 66 -6.63 -11.78 19.22
C LEU A 66 -7.90 -12.49 19.72
N LYS A 67 -8.13 -12.46 21.04
CA LYS A 67 -9.29 -13.10 21.69
C LYS A 67 -10.62 -12.49 21.24
N GLU A 68 -10.64 -11.17 21.04
CA GLU A 68 -11.83 -10.46 20.59
C GLU A 68 -12.14 -10.73 19.11
N GLN A 69 -11.11 -10.83 18.27
CA GLN A 69 -11.29 -10.84 16.82
C GLN A 69 -11.42 -12.25 16.25
N PHE A 70 -10.80 -13.26 16.86
CA PHE A 70 -10.74 -14.62 16.31
C PHE A 70 -11.50 -15.64 17.16
N THR A 71 -12.30 -16.47 16.50
CA THR A 71 -12.97 -17.62 17.14
C THR A 71 -12.45 -18.96 16.62
N HIS A 72 -11.56 -18.92 15.62
CA HIS A 72 -10.91 -20.08 15.00
C HIS A 72 -9.40 -19.83 14.88
N PRO A 73 -8.59 -20.87 14.62
CA PRO A 73 -7.19 -20.70 14.25
C PRO A 73 -7.03 -19.75 13.06
N PHE A 74 -5.88 -19.09 12.97
CA PHE A 74 -5.59 -18.10 11.94
C PHE A 74 -4.16 -18.25 11.43
N PHE A 75 -3.98 -18.02 10.14
CA PHE A 75 -2.66 -17.96 9.52
C PHE A 75 -2.02 -16.59 9.75
N VAL A 76 -0.71 -16.59 9.97
CA VAL A 76 0.07 -15.36 10.16
C VAL A 76 1.02 -15.19 8.98
N GLU A 77 0.89 -14.06 8.29
CA GLU A 77 1.75 -13.68 7.16
C GLU A 77 2.46 -12.37 7.46
N GLU A 78 3.64 -12.18 6.88
CA GLU A 78 4.32 -10.89 6.87
C GLU A 78 3.44 -9.83 6.24
N LYS A 79 3.34 -8.69 6.90
CA LYS A 79 2.87 -7.47 6.28
C LYS A 79 4.08 -6.80 5.61
N VAL A 80 4.17 -6.93 4.29
CA VAL A 80 5.18 -6.24 3.50
C VAL A 80 4.77 -4.78 3.31
N ASP A 81 5.73 -3.87 3.47
CA ASP A 81 5.51 -2.44 3.25
C ASP A 81 5.83 -2.05 1.81
N GLY A 82 4.81 -1.57 1.10
CA GLY A 82 4.87 -1.26 -0.32
C GLY A 82 3.53 -0.71 -0.78
N TYR A 83 3.14 -1.04 -2.00
CA TYR A 83 1.79 -0.74 -2.47
C TYR A 83 1.04 -1.96 -2.99
N ASN A 84 -0.24 -2.01 -2.62
CA ASN A 84 -1.19 -3.01 -3.06
C ASN A 84 -1.45 -2.95 -4.57
N THR A 85 -1.40 -4.12 -5.22
CA THR A 85 -1.85 -4.32 -6.60
C THR A 85 -2.78 -5.53 -6.75
N ARG A 86 -3.67 -5.46 -7.75
CA ARG A 86 -4.52 -6.58 -8.20
C ARG A 86 -4.21 -6.87 -9.66
N ILE A 87 -3.70 -8.07 -9.94
CA ILE A 87 -3.19 -8.49 -11.24
C ILE A 87 -4.14 -9.53 -11.85
N PHE A 88 -4.52 -9.36 -13.10
CA PHE A 88 -5.55 -10.16 -13.75
C PHE A 88 -5.37 -10.18 -15.27
N LEU A 89 -5.92 -11.22 -15.90
CA LEU A 89 -6.02 -11.33 -17.35
C LEU A 89 -7.26 -10.56 -17.87
N TYR A 90 -7.10 -9.77 -18.92
CA TYR A 90 -8.18 -9.08 -19.64
C TYR A 90 -7.88 -9.14 -21.13
N ASP A 91 -8.76 -9.71 -21.97
CA ASP A 91 -8.58 -9.80 -23.43
C ASP A 91 -7.13 -10.13 -23.86
N ASP A 92 -6.59 -11.24 -23.34
CA ASP A 92 -5.24 -11.78 -23.60
C ASP A 92 -4.04 -10.94 -23.12
N GLN A 93 -4.27 -9.87 -22.36
CA GLN A 93 -3.23 -9.06 -21.72
C GLN A 93 -3.34 -9.13 -20.20
N ILE A 94 -2.20 -9.09 -19.53
CA ILE A 94 -2.13 -8.98 -18.08
C ILE A 94 -2.15 -7.51 -17.69
N LEU A 95 -3.05 -7.13 -16.80
CA LEU A 95 -3.19 -5.77 -16.28
C LEU A 95 -3.03 -5.78 -14.75
N ALA A 96 -2.54 -4.67 -14.21
CA ALA A 96 -2.38 -4.48 -12.78
C ALA A 96 -3.12 -3.22 -12.31
N LEU A 97 -4.11 -3.38 -11.42
CA LEU A 97 -4.77 -2.26 -10.76
C LEU A 97 -4.00 -1.84 -9.50
N SER A 98 -3.91 -0.53 -9.27
CA SER A 98 -3.58 0.01 -7.95
C SER A 98 -4.74 -0.20 -6.95
N ARG A 99 -4.48 0.08 -5.67
CA ARG A 99 -5.52 0.13 -4.64
C ARG A 99 -6.70 1.02 -5.00
N GLY A 100 -6.46 2.15 -5.68
CA GLY A 100 -7.48 3.09 -6.11
C GLY A 100 -8.28 2.65 -7.34
N GLY A 101 -7.93 1.51 -7.95
CA GLY A 101 -8.57 0.96 -9.14
C GLY A 101 -8.03 1.51 -10.47
N TYR A 102 -6.90 2.20 -10.47
CA TYR A 102 -6.25 2.64 -11.71
C TYR A 102 -5.42 1.51 -12.31
N VAL A 103 -5.52 1.27 -13.62
CA VAL A 103 -4.53 0.43 -14.32
C VAL A 103 -3.18 1.16 -14.24
N CYS A 104 -2.21 0.56 -13.56
CA CYS A 104 -0.91 1.16 -13.35
C CYS A 104 0.03 0.81 -14.51
N PRO A 105 0.53 1.78 -15.30
CA PRO A 105 1.43 1.48 -16.42
C PRO A 105 2.74 0.85 -15.95
N PHE A 106 3.29 1.31 -14.81
CA PHE A 106 4.51 0.73 -14.20
C PHE A 106 4.26 -0.73 -13.79
N THR A 107 3.30 -0.98 -12.92
CA THR A 107 3.08 -2.33 -12.39
C THR A 107 2.71 -3.30 -13.51
N THR A 108 1.84 -2.90 -14.44
CA THR A 108 1.38 -3.73 -15.57
C THR A 108 2.55 -4.22 -16.43
N GLU A 109 3.51 -3.34 -16.76
CA GLU A 109 4.69 -3.72 -17.55
C GLU A 109 5.65 -4.65 -16.78
N ARG A 110 5.71 -4.49 -15.45
CA ARG A 110 6.68 -5.21 -14.60
C ARG A 110 6.19 -6.56 -14.12
N VAL A 111 4.90 -6.92 -14.28
CA VAL A 111 4.36 -8.21 -13.80
C VAL A 111 5.15 -9.40 -14.34
N GLU A 112 5.45 -9.41 -15.64
CA GLU A 112 6.12 -10.53 -16.30
C GLU A 112 7.57 -10.76 -15.83
N ASP A 113 8.18 -9.79 -15.14
CA ASP A 113 9.50 -9.96 -14.54
C ASP A 113 9.47 -10.86 -13.29
N PHE A 114 8.32 -10.97 -12.63
CA PHE A 114 8.22 -11.56 -11.28
C PHE A 114 7.16 -12.65 -11.17
N ILE A 115 6.12 -12.63 -12.01
CA ILE A 115 4.96 -13.52 -11.91
C ILE A 115 4.97 -14.51 -13.08
N ASN A 116 4.85 -15.79 -12.76
CA ASN A 116 4.67 -16.84 -13.76
C ASN A 116 3.30 -16.72 -14.44
N LEU A 117 3.30 -16.25 -15.70
CA LEU A 117 2.08 -15.95 -16.45
C LEU A 117 1.20 -17.17 -16.76
N LYS A 118 1.78 -18.39 -16.70
CA LYS A 118 1.02 -19.64 -16.85
C LYS A 118 -0.11 -19.77 -15.82
N PHE A 119 0.03 -19.12 -14.66
CA PHE A 119 -1.05 -19.02 -13.68
C PHE A 119 -2.35 -18.48 -14.32
N PHE A 120 -2.25 -17.43 -15.13
CA PHE A 120 -3.42 -16.80 -15.76
C PHE A 120 -3.95 -17.56 -16.96
N GLU A 121 -3.09 -18.32 -17.65
CA GLU A 121 -3.51 -19.25 -18.72
C GLU A 121 -4.37 -20.38 -18.13
N ASP A 122 -3.91 -20.99 -17.04
CA ASP A 122 -4.61 -22.08 -16.36
C ASP A 122 -5.82 -21.58 -15.54
N HIS A 123 -5.78 -20.33 -15.05
CA HIS A 123 -6.80 -19.74 -14.18
C HIS A 123 -7.22 -18.30 -14.59
N PRO A 124 -7.86 -18.12 -15.76
CA PRO A 124 -8.18 -16.80 -16.31
C PRO A 124 -9.22 -16.02 -15.50
N ASN A 125 -9.96 -16.68 -14.59
CA ASN A 125 -10.94 -16.06 -13.71
C ASN A 125 -10.34 -15.52 -12.40
N LEU A 126 -9.10 -15.91 -12.07
CA LEU A 126 -8.45 -15.53 -10.82
C LEU A 126 -7.70 -14.20 -10.93
N VAL A 127 -7.54 -13.56 -9.78
CA VAL A 127 -6.89 -12.26 -9.62
C VAL A 127 -5.87 -12.38 -8.51
N LEU A 128 -4.59 -12.15 -8.82
CA LEU A 128 -3.54 -12.12 -7.79
C LEU A 128 -3.59 -10.79 -7.06
N CYS A 129 -3.66 -10.83 -5.73
CA CYS A 129 -3.44 -9.68 -4.87
C CYS A 129 -2.02 -9.75 -4.33
N ALA A 130 -1.23 -8.74 -4.66
CA ALA A 130 0.18 -8.70 -4.31
C ALA A 130 0.59 -7.32 -3.76
N GLU A 131 1.65 -7.32 -2.97
CA GLU A 131 2.36 -6.11 -2.58
C GLU A 131 3.53 -5.94 -3.53
N VAL A 132 3.73 -4.72 -4.04
CA VAL A 132 4.94 -4.37 -4.80
C VAL A 132 5.77 -3.45 -3.92
N ALA A 133 6.99 -3.87 -3.65
CA ALA A 133 7.87 -3.21 -2.69
C ALA A 133 9.31 -3.16 -3.18
N GLY A 134 10.04 -2.13 -2.79
CA GLY A 134 11.45 -1.95 -3.14
C GLY A 134 11.84 -0.47 -3.26
N PRO A 135 13.14 -0.16 -3.21
CA PRO A 135 13.63 1.22 -3.18
C PRO A 135 13.32 2.02 -4.44
N GLU A 136 13.00 1.36 -5.56
CA GLU A 136 12.72 2.02 -6.84
C GLU A 136 11.26 1.88 -7.28
N ASN A 137 10.35 1.78 -6.31
CA ASN A 137 8.93 1.86 -6.56
C ASN A 137 8.48 3.33 -6.66
N PRO A 138 7.42 3.65 -7.43
CA PRO A 138 7.10 5.04 -7.71
C PRO A 138 6.03 5.63 -6.77
N TYR A 139 5.65 4.94 -5.68
CA TYR A 139 4.50 5.31 -4.85
C TYR A 139 4.84 5.55 -3.39
N VAL A 140 5.68 4.70 -2.81
CA VAL A 140 5.97 4.60 -1.37
C VAL A 140 7.46 4.77 -1.15
N ASP A 141 7.83 5.53 -0.14
CA ASP A 141 9.23 5.79 0.20
C ASP A 141 9.87 4.66 1.00
N GLU A 142 9.06 4.04 1.85
CA GLU A 142 9.46 2.89 2.64
C GLU A 142 9.48 1.63 1.77
N HIS A 143 10.40 0.74 2.11
CA HIS A 143 10.52 -0.57 1.49
C HIS A 143 11.20 -1.50 2.48
N PRO A 144 10.98 -2.82 2.36
CA PRO A 144 11.63 -3.78 3.22
C PRO A 144 13.14 -3.73 3.07
N SER A 145 13.85 -3.76 4.19
CA SER A 145 15.30 -3.62 4.25
C SER A 145 16.06 -4.69 3.45
N TYR A 146 15.43 -5.84 3.19
CA TYR A 146 15.99 -6.94 2.41
C TYR A 146 15.94 -6.72 0.88
N ILE A 147 15.22 -5.72 0.39
CA ILE A 147 15.19 -5.36 -1.04
C ILE A 147 16.18 -4.22 -1.27
N LYS A 148 17.28 -4.50 -1.97
CA LYS A 148 18.39 -3.54 -2.13
C LYS A 148 18.31 -2.68 -3.39
N GLU A 149 17.60 -3.13 -4.40
CA GLU A 149 17.41 -2.42 -5.65
C GLU A 149 16.07 -2.78 -6.29
N ASP A 150 15.64 -1.97 -7.25
CA ASP A 150 14.41 -2.18 -8.04
C ASP A 150 13.16 -2.42 -7.17
N VAL A 151 12.29 -3.34 -7.60
CA VAL A 151 11.08 -3.78 -6.89
C VAL A 151 10.99 -5.30 -6.90
N GLN A 152 10.17 -5.85 -6.00
CA GLN A 152 9.73 -7.23 -5.98
C GLN A 152 8.22 -7.29 -5.76
N PHE A 153 7.62 -8.42 -6.11
CA PHE A 153 6.19 -8.70 -5.96
C PHE A 153 6.00 -9.77 -4.89
N PHE A 154 5.02 -9.60 -4.01
CA PHE A 154 4.70 -10.55 -2.95
C PHE A 154 3.20 -10.84 -2.95
N VAL A 155 2.80 -11.96 -3.55
CA VAL A 155 1.42 -12.45 -3.52
C VAL A 155 1.04 -12.79 -2.08
N PHE A 156 -0.08 -12.23 -1.62
CA PHE A 156 -0.63 -12.51 -0.29
C PHE A 156 -2.07 -13.03 -0.34
N ASP A 157 -2.81 -12.78 -1.42
CA ASP A 157 -4.17 -13.30 -1.61
C ASP A 157 -4.48 -13.57 -3.08
N ILE A 158 -5.53 -14.37 -3.31
CA ILE A 158 -6.10 -14.62 -4.64
C ILE A 158 -7.60 -14.38 -4.54
N MET A 159 -8.11 -13.50 -5.39
CA MET A 159 -9.54 -13.21 -5.53
C MET A 159 -10.09 -13.84 -6.82
N GLU A 160 -11.41 -13.88 -6.92
CA GLU A 160 -12.12 -14.25 -8.15
C GLU A 160 -12.81 -13.04 -8.77
N LYS A 161 -12.81 -12.97 -10.11
CA LYS A 161 -13.65 -12.01 -10.85
C LYS A 161 -15.11 -12.16 -10.43
N ASP A 162 -15.83 -11.03 -10.38
CA ASP A 162 -17.25 -10.95 -9.99
C ASP A 162 -17.57 -11.42 -8.54
N SER A 163 -16.54 -11.62 -7.71
CA SER A 163 -16.67 -12.04 -6.31
C SER A 163 -15.91 -11.11 -5.36
N GLN A 164 -16.47 -10.86 -4.18
CA GLN A 164 -15.76 -10.18 -3.08
C GLN A 164 -14.94 -11.16 -2.23
N ARG A 165 -15.04 -12.47 -2.50
CA ARG A 165 -14.38 -13.50 -1.69
C ARG A 165 -12.93 -13.69 -2.11
N PHE A 166 -12.14 -14.12 -1.15
CA PHE A 166 -10.81 -14.69 -1.37
C PHE A 166 -10.92 -16.20 -1.53
N LEU A 167 -9.95 -16.80 -2.23
CA LEU A 167 -9.76 -18.24 -2.16
C LEU A 167 -9.41 -18.65 -0.72
N PRO A 168 -9.84 -19.84 -0.26
CA PRO A 168 -9.40 -20.39 1.02
C PRO A 168 -7.87 -20.41 1.11
N TYR A 169 -7.33 -20.13 2.30
CA TYR A 169 -5.89 -19.92 2.48
C TYR A 169 -5.06 -21.10 1.94
N ARG A 170 -5.48 -22.34 2.22
CA ARG A 170 -4.78 -23.55 1.76
C ARG A 170 -4.84 -23.75 0.25
N GLU A 171 -5.89 -23.27 -0.41
CA GLU A 171 -5.98 -23.29 -1.88
C GLU A 171 -5.03 -22.26 -2.49
N LYS A 172 -4.98 -21.06 -1.90
CA LYS A 172 -3.97 -20.05 -2.25
C LYS A 172 -2.56 -20.62 -2.13
N GLU A 173 -2.21 -21.27 -1.02
CA GLU A 173 -0.86 -21.85 -0.83
C GLU A 173 -0.50 -22.86 -1.91
N LYS A 174 -1.43 -23.78 -2.23
CA LYS A 174 -1.23 -24.77 -3.31
C LYS A 174 -0.96 -24.10 -4.65
N LEU A 175 -1.66 -23.01 -4.98
CA LEU A 175 -1.46 -22.27 -6.22
C LEU A 175 -0.12 -21.53 -6.23
N ILE A 176 0.24 -20.88 -5.12
CA ILE A 176 1.55 -20.23 -4.95
C ILE A 176 2.68 -21.23 -5.21
N GLU A 177 2.61 -22.41 -4.59
CA GLU A 177 3.62 -23.46 -4.74
C GLU A 177 3.63 -24.07 -6.15
N LYS A 178 2.45 -24.37 -6.72
CA LYS A 178 2.32 -24.96 -8.06
C LYS A 178 2.98 -24.11 -9.14
N TYR A 179 2.81 -22.78 -9.09
CA TYR A 179 3.32 -21.88 -10.12
C TYR A 179 4.62 -21.18 -9.73
N GLY A 180 5.12 -21.39 -8.51
CA GLY A 180 6.31 -20.71 -7.99
C GLY A 180 6.10 -19.19 -7.87
N LEU A 181 4.90 -18.77 -7.45
CA LEU A 181 4.60 -17.34 -7.29
C LEU A 181 5.40 -16.77 -6.12
N PRO A 182 6.03 -15.58 -6.26
CA PRO A 182 6.67 -14.94 -5.13
C PRO A 182 5.59 -14.51 -4.13
N SER A 183 5.73 -14.90 -2.87
CA SER A 183 4.72 -14.66 -1.83
C SER A 183 5.33 -13.98 -0.62
N VAL A 184 4.46 -13.35 0.19
CA VAL A 184 4.85 -12.90 1.53
C VAL A 184 5.36 -14.07 2.38
N GLU A 185 6.20 -13.79 3.39
CA GLU A 185 6.64 -14.81 4.35
C GLU A 185 5.44 -15.34 5.14
N ARG A 186 5.32 -16.67 5.23
CA ARG A 186 4.21 -17.38 5.90
C ARG A 186 4.75 -17.97 7.20
N TYR A 187 4.28 -17.49 8.34
CA TYR A 187 4.77 -17.93 9.66
C TYR A 187 4.01 -19.15 10.20
N GLY A 188 2.94 -19.57 9.52
CA GLY A 188 2.17 -20.76 9.86
C GLY A 188 0.81 -20.46 10.48
N LEU A 189 0.21 -21.50 11.05
CA LEU A 189 -1.10 -21.46 11.69
C LEU A 189 -0.95 -21.26 13.20
N PHE A 190 -1.70 -20.32 13.75
CA PHE A 190 -1.70 -19.93 15.15
C PHE A 190 -3.13 -20.02 15.72
N SER A 191 -3.20 -20.04 17.04
CA SER A 191 -4.43 -19.93 17.81
C SER A 191 -4.35 -18.75 18.79
N VAL A 192 -5.46 -18.42 19.46
CA VAL A 192 -5.48 -17.32 20.45
C VAL A 192 -4.63 -17.65 21.68
N GLU A 193 -4.31 -18.93 21.88
CA GLU A 193 -3.42 -19.47 22.91
C GLU A 193 -1.93 -19.26 22.59
N ASP A 194 -1.57 -19.03 21.32
CA ASP A 194 -0.18 -18.86 20.86
C ASP A 194 0.34 -17.41 20.98
N VAL A 195 -0.29 -16.58 21.81
CA VAL A 195 0.03 -15.14 21.95
C VAL A 195 1.52 -14.89 22.23
N ASP A 196 2.14 -15.68 23.11
CA ASP A 196 3.56 -15.50 23.47
C ASP A 196 4.50 -15.79 22.30
N LYS A 197 4.16 -16.79 21.46
CA LYS A 197 4.92 -17.09 20.24
C LYS A 197 4.79 -15.94 19.25
N LEU A 198 3.59 -15.37 19.11
CA LEU A 198 3.36 -14.24 18.22
C LEU A 198 4.07 -12.96 18.72
N LYS A 199 4.11 -12.71 20.03
CA LYS A 199 4.93 -11.63 20.62
C LYS A 199 6.41 -11.82 20.33
N GLY A 200 6.93 -13.03 20.49
CA GLY A 200 8.31 -13.37 20.11
C GLY A 200 8.61 -13.09 18.64
N LEU A 201 7.68 -13.43 17.74
CA LEU A 201 7.77 -13.07 16.32
C LEU A 201 7.76 -11.56 16.13
N MET A 202 6.81 -10.83 16.73
CA MET A 202 6.70 -9.37 16.58
C MET A 202 7.96 -8.64 17.07
N LYS A 203 8.58 -9.11 18.15
CA LYS A 203 9.86 -8.58 18.63
C LYS A 203 10.97 -8.75 17.59
N ARG A 204 11.10 -9.95 17.01
CA ARG A 204 12.07 -10.22 15.95
C ARG A 204 11.83 -9.32 14.72
N LEU A 205 10.58 -9.22 14.25
CA LEU A 205 10.22 -8.36 13.12
C LEU A 205 10.55 -6.89 13.39
N ASN A 206 10.34 -6.43 14.62
CA ASN A 206 10.68 -5.08 15.04
C ASN A 206 12.20 -4.83 15.00
N GLU A 207 13.01 -5.78 15.46
CA GLU A 207 14.48 -5.72 15.43
C GLU A 207 15.02 -5.76 13.99
N GLU A 208 14.37 -6.51 13.09
CA GLU A 208 14.70 -6.59 11.66
C GLU A 208 14.23 -5.38 10.83
N GLY A 209 13.45 -4.47 11.43
CA GLY A 209 12.88 -3.32 10.74
C GLY A 209 11.78 -3.69 9.73
N ARG A 210 10.97 -4.70 10.05
CA ARG A 210 9.81 -5.13 9.23
C ARG A 210 8.51 -4.50 9.74
N GLU A 211 7.52 -4.40 8.85
CA GLU A 211 6.30 -3.65 9.14
C GLU A 211 5.41 -4.32 10.20
N GLY A 212 5.24 -5.65 10.10
CA GLY A 212 4.43 -6.43 11.03
C GLY A 212 3.78 -7.64 10.37
N VAL A 213 2.54 -7.93 10.76
CA VAL A 213 1.83 -9.13 10.30
C VAL A 213 0.38 -8.86 9.92
N VAL A 214 -0.14 -9.71 9.03
CA VAL A 214 -1.57 -9.87 8.76
C VAL A 214 -1.98 -11.26 9.24
N MET A 215 -3.03 -11.31 10.06
CA MET A 215 -3.63 -12.53 10.59
C MET A 215 -4.93 -12.82 9.84
N LYS A 216 -5.10 -14.05 9.36
CA LYS A 216 -6.20 -14.49 8.49
C LYS A 216 -6.89 -15.73 9.07
N GLU A 217 -8.13 -15.60 9.51
CA GLU A 217 -8.90 -16.68 10.14
C GLU A 217 -9.10 -17.87 9.18
N ASP A 218 -8.79 -19.08 9.62
CA ASP A 218 -9.04 -20.34 8.88
C ASP A 218 -10.52 -20.74 9.05
N SER A 219 -11.43 -19.92 8.49
CA SER A 219 -12.86 -20.15 8.50
C SER A 219 -13.57 -19.49 7.31
N GLU A 220 -14.82 -19.87 7.05
CA GLU A 220 -15.67 -19.23 6.01
C GLU A 220 -15.87 -17.73 6.23
N ARG A 221 -15.73 -17.23 7.46
CA ARG A 221 -15.82 -15.79 7.76
C ARG A 221 -14.61 -15.02 7.22
N ASP A 222 -13.46 -15.70 7.08
CA ASP A 222 -12.18 -15.14 6.62
C ASP A 222 -11.85 -13.79 7.27
N LYS A 223 -12.01 -13.70 8.60
CA LYS A 223 -11.71 -12.47 9.33
C LYS A 223 -10.23 -12.17 9.23
N ARG A 224 -9.92 -10.90 8.94
CA ARG A 224 -8.55 -10.41 8.82
C ARG A 224 -8.30 -9.25 9.75
N VAL A 225 -7.17 -9.30 10.45
CA VAL A 225 -6.65 -8.16 11.22
C VAL A 225 -5.16 -8.00 10.98
N LYS A 226 -4.67 -6.77 11.12
CA LYS A 226 -3.25 -6.45 11.02
C LYS A 226 -2.73 -5.88 12.34
N TYR A 227 -1.46 -6.15 12.60
CA TYR A 227 -0.71 -5.63 13.74
C TYR A 227 0.68 -5.22 13.26
N VAL A 228 1.16 -4.05 13.69
CA VAL A 228 2.40 -3.43 13.18
C VAL A 228 3.43 -3.28 14.28
N THR A 229 4.70 -3.26 13.92
CA THR A 229 5.82 -3.10 14.86
C THR A 229 5.93 -1.64 15.36
N LEU A 230 6.66 -1.46 16.47
CA LEU A 230 7.07 -0.15 16.95
C LEU A 230 7.94 0.57 15.91
N TYR A 231 8.88 -0.16 15.30
CA TYR A 231 9.73 0.31 14.21
C TYR A 231 8.90 0.96 13.10
N SER A 232 7.91 0.25 12.57
CA SER A 232 7.05 0.75 11.49
C SER A 232 6.30 2.03 11.90
N SER A 233 5.77 2.05 13.13
CA SER A 233 5.07 3.24 13.62
C SER A 233 5.98 4.47 13.73
N LEU A 234 7.24 4.28 14.14
CA LEU A 234 8.25 5.34 14.18
C LEU A 234 8.69 5.76 12.77
N LYS A 235 8.90 4.77 11.88
CA LYS A 235 9.37 5.02 10.52
C LYS A 235 8.34 5.78 9.70
N ASP A 236 7.08 5.43 9.85
CA ASP A 236 5.94 6.18 9.32
C ASP A 236 5.98 7.66 9.73
N ILE A 237 6.23 7.96 11.02
CA ILE A 237 6.31 9.34 11.52
C ILE A 237 7.49 10.04 10.88
N GLU A 238 8.67 9.41 10.88
CA GLU A 238 9.90 9.94 10.28
C GLU A 238 9.70 10.30 8.81
N ILE A 239 9.13 9.39 8.02
CA ILE A 239 8.92 9.59 6.59
C ILE A 239 7.86 10.67 6.35
N THR A 240 6.73 10.61 7.03
CA THR A 240 5.63 11.52 6.71
C THR A 240 5.78 12.93 7.29
N SER A 241 6.68 13.13 8.25
CA SER A 241 6.94 14.44 8.86
C SER A 241 7.34 15.52 7.85
N VAL A 242 7.97 15.17 6.72
CA VAL A 242 8.30 16.11 5.63
C VAL A 242 7.04 16.73 4.97
N ASN A 243 5.89 16.07 5.07
CA ASN A 243 4.61 16.53 4.52
C ASN A 243 3.50 16.47 5.58
N LEU A 244 3.74 17.06 6.75
CA LEU A 244 2.81 17.10 7.88
C LEU A 244 1.37 17.50 7.50
N LEU A 245 1.23 18.53 6.66
CA LEU A 245 -0.07 19.10 6.26
C LEU A 245 -0.84 18.24 5.25
N GLY A 246 -0.16 17.29 4.60
CA GLY A 246 -0.79 16.38 3.65
C GLY A 246 -1.47 15.19 4.32
N LEU A 247 -1.41 15.10 5.65
CA LEU A 247 -1.91 13.96 6.41
C LEU A 247 -3.22 14.30 7.12
N PRO A 248 -4.10 13.30 7.34
CA PRO A 248 -5.27 13.45 8.19
C PRO A 248 -4.89 13.91 9.62
N PRO A 249 -5.77 14.66 10.32
CA PRO A 249 -5.49 15.18 11.66
C PRO A 249 -5.13 14.10 12.68
N ASP A 250 -5.71 12.91 12.54
CA ASP A 250 -5.51 11.78 13.45
C ASP A 250 -4.30 10.89 13.07
N TYR A 251 -3.54 11.23 12.03
CA TYR A 251 -2.45 10.39 11.54
C TYR A 251 -1.36 10.14 12.60
N PHE A 252 -0.96 11.22 13.30
CA PHE A 252 0.09 11.17 14.33
C PHE A 252 -0.46 10.66 15.66
N THR A 253 -1.65 11.11 16.07
CA THR A 253 -2.28 10.64 17.32
C THR A 253 -2.49 9.13 17.28
N ASN A 254 -2.95 8.58 16.15
CA ASN A 254 -3.10 7.14 15.97
C ASN A 254 -1.76 6.37 16.08
N ARG A 255 -0.62 6.97 15.71
CA ARG A 255 0.70 6.31 15.78
C ARG A 255 1.31 6.42 17.17
N LEU A 256 1.10 7.55 17.85
CA LEU A 256 1.46 7.70 19.25
C LEU A 256 0.68 6.70 20.12
N LEU A 257 -0.62 6.50 19.86
CA LEU A 257 -1.42 5.49 20.55
C LEU A 257 -0.91 4.06 20.30
N ARG A 258 -0.50 3.72 19.06
CA ARG A 258 0.13 2.41 18.78
C ARG A 258 1.39 2.22 19.59
N LEU A 259 2.26 3.23 19.61
CA LEU A 259 3.52 3.19 20.35
C LEU A 259 3.27 2.99 21.85
N ALA A 260 2.36 3.77 22.45
CA ALA A 260 2.03 3.68 23.87
C ALA A 260 1.43 2.31 24.25
N LEU A 261 0.49 1.79 23.44
CA LEU A 261 -0.16 0.50 23.70
C LEU A 261 0.79 -0.68 23.48
N PHE A 262 1.68 -0.60 22.48
CA PHE A 262 2.73 -1.60 22.28
C PHE A 262 3.70 -1.64 23.47
N MET A 263 4.13 -0.47 23.95
CA MET A 263 5.04 -0.39 25.10
C MET A 263 4.42 -0.96 26.37
N GLU A 264 3.14 -0.64 26.62
CA GLU A 264 2.40 -1.18 27.75
C GLU A 264 2.27 -2.71 27.65
N GLU A 265 1.88 -3.22 26.48
CA GLU A 265 1.67 -4.65 26.26
C GLU A 265 2.97 -5.48 26.35
N GLU A 266 4.09 -4.94 25.88
CA GLU A 266 5.39 -5.62 25.89
C GLU A 266 6.21 -5.32 27.16
N GLY A 267 5.67 -4.54 28.10
CA GLY A 267 6.38 -4.13 29.31
C GLY A 267 7.64 -3.31 29.03
N ILE A 268 7.67 -2.59 27.91
CA ILE A 268 8.80 -1.75 27.51
C ILE A 268 8.78 -0.49 28.38
N VAL A 269 9.74 -0.41 29.29
CA VAL A 269 9.96 0.80 30.08
C VAL A 269 10.53 1.87 29.17
N ALA A 270 9.85 3.02 29.10
CA ALA A 270 10.34 4.17 28.36
C ALA A 270 11.68 4.62 28.93
N ASP A 271 12.71 4.65 28.10
CA ASP A 271 14.00 5.21 28.42
C ASP A 271 14.27 6.49 27.61
N GLN A 272 15.38 7.15 27.94
CA GLN A 272 15.78 8.36 27.25
C GLN A 272 16.03 8.13 25.75
N GLU A 273 16.46 6.92 25.37
CA GLU A 273 16.74 6.57 23.97
C GLU A 273 15.45 6.53 23.15
N LEU A 274 14.40 5.91 23.68
CA LEU A 274 13.11 5.84 23.02
C LEU A 274 12.46 7.22 22.86
N PHE A 275 12.50 8.05 23.89
CA PHE A 275 12.02 9.43 23.79
C PHE A 275 12.79 10.24 22.74
N LEU A 276 14.12 10.06 22.67
CA LEU A 276 14.94 10.70 21.66
C LEU A 276 14.57 10.21 20.25
N LYS A 277 14.34 8.89 20.06
CA LYS A 277 13.90 8.32 18.76
C LYS A 277 12.57 8.90 18.31
N VAL A 278 11.59 8.99 19.22
CA VAL A 278 10.28 9.61 18.93
C VAL A 278 10.46 11.08 18.54
N GLY A 279 11.20 11.86 19.34
CA GLY A 279 11.45 13.28 19.06
C GLY A 279 12.13 13.50 17.70
N LYS A 280 13.12 12.68 17.38
CA LYS A 280 13.81 12.69 16.07
C LYS A 280 12.85 12.38 14.92
N ALA A 281 12.01 11.36 15.05
CA ALA A 281 11.05 11.00 14.00
C ALA A 281 10.12 12.18 13.63
N PHE A 282 9.70 12.99 14.60
CA PHE A 282 8.89 14.18 14.32
C PHE A 282 9.69 15.35 13.76
N LEU A 283 10.85 15.63 14.33
CA LEU A 283 11.58 16.87 14.04
C LEU A 283 12.48 16.77 12.81
N GLU A 284 13.12 15.64 12.57
CA GLU A 284 14.13 15.54 11.51
C GLU A 284 13.54 15.76 10.11
N GLY A 285 12.36 15.22 9.80
CA GLY A 285 11.74 15.48 8.49
C GLY A 285 11.18 16.89 8.34
N LEU A 286 10.75 17.55 9.43
CA LEU A 286 10.39 18.97 9.41
C LEU A 286 11.63 19.86 9.19
N LEU A 287 12.74 19.56 9.87
CA LEU A 287 14.01 20.28 9.66
C LEU A 287 14.50 20.11 8.22
N LYS A 288 14.42 18.90 7.66
CA LYS A 288 14.71 18.65 6.24
C LYS A 288 13.77 19.45 5.33
N ALA A 289 12.46 19.50 5.61
CA ALA A 289 11.51 20.29 4.83
C ALA A 289 11.86 21.79 4.85
N ILE A 290 12.27 22.34 6.00
CA ILE A 290 12.72 23.73 6.14
C ILE A 290 14.00 23.97 5.31
N GLU A 291 14.97 23.06 5.39
CA GLU A 291 16.20 23.15 4.61
C GLU A 291 15.91 23.15 3.09
N MET A 292 15.09 22.21 2.64
CA MET A 292 14.64 22.12 1.24
C MET A 292 13.90 23.38 0.79
N SER A 293 13.00 23.90 1.64
CA SER A 293 12.29 25.15 1.36
C SER A 293 13.23 26.35 1.22
N LYS A 294 14.28 26.45 2.06
CA LYS A 294 15.27 27.54 1.98
C LYS A 294 16.18 27.43 0.76
N LYS A 295 16.59 26.21 0.42
CA LYS A 295 17.56 25.95 -0.64
C LYS A 295 16.92 25.92 -2.03
N ASP A 296 15.82 25.19 -2.16
CA ASP A 296 15.21 24.85 -3.45
C ASP A 296 13.89 25.62 -3.68
N GLY A 297 13.39 26.35 -2.67
CA GLY A 297 12.10 27.05 -2.74
C GLY A 297 10.88 26.12 -2.72
N ARG A 298 11.08 24.83 -2.44
CA ARG A 298 10.02 23.81 -2.47
C ARG A 298 10.33 22.61 -1.57
N VAL A 299 9.28 21.96 -1.08
CA VAL A 299 9.38 20.71 -0.33
C VAL A 299 8.91 19.55 -1.21
N TYR A 300 9.73 18.52 -1.35
CA TYR A 300 9.48 17.43 -2.29
C TYR A 300 10.05 16.09 -1.83
N ARG A 301 9.72 15.05 -2.58
CA ARG A 301 10.41 13.75 -2.54
C ARG A 301 10.74 13.29 -3.94
N THR A 302 11.93 12.74 -4.12
CA THR A 302 12.38 12.21 -5.40
C THR A 302 12.16 10.70 -5.44
N PHE A 303 11.54 10.23 -6.51
CA PHE A 303 11.34 8.82 -6.80
C PHE A 303 12.17 8.43 -8.02
N ARG A 304 12.66 7.19 -8.02
CA ARG A 304 13.34 6.56 -9.16
C ARG A 304 12.63 5.25 -9.46
N CYS A 305 12.39 4.94 -10.72
CA CYS A 305 11.77 3.68 -11.13
C CYS A 305 12.22 3.25 -12.55
N ARG A 306 12.23 1.92 -12.78
CA ARG A 306 12.67 1.28 -14.02
C ARG A 306 11.49 0.79 -14.86
N PHE A 307 11.42 1.22 -16.12
CA PHE A 307 10.45 0.78 -17.12
C PHE A 307 11.16 0.01 -18.24
N LYS A 308 10.50 -0.96 -18.86
CA LYS A 308 11.02 -1.63 -20.07
C LYS A 308 10.88 -0.74 -21.30
N THR A 309 9.82 0.06 -21.37
CA THR A 309 9.54 0.93 -22.51
C THR A 309 9.42 2.39 -22.09
N ARG A 310 9.88 3.29 -22.97
CA ARG A 310 9.74 4.74 -22.78
C ARG A 310 8.27 5.17 -22.73
N GLU A 311 7.44 4.52 -23.54
CA GLU A 311 6.00 4.81 -23.62
C GLU A 311 5.31 4.59 -22.27
N ASN A 312 5.56 3.46 -21.60
CA ASN A 312 4.96 3.18 -20.30
C ASN A 312 5.46 4.16 -19.22
N ALA A 313 6.72 4.60 -19.28
CA ALA A 313 7.22 5.65 -18.39
C ALA A 313 6.46 6.98 -18.58
N LEU A 314 6.19 7.37 -19.82
CA LEU A 314 5.43 8.58 -20.15
C LEU A 314 3.95 8.47 -19.76
N LEU A 315 3.32 7.32 -20.01
CA LEU A 315 1.95 7.06 -19.58
C LEU A 315 1.84 7.08 -18.05
N PHE A 316 2.83 6.50 -17.36
CA PHE A 316 2.89 6.52 -15.91
C PHE A 316 2.97 7.95 -15.38
N ILE A 317 3.94 8.75 -15.83
CA ILE A 317 4.11 10.09 -15.28
C ILE A 317 2.89 10.97 -15.55
N GLU A 318 2.25 10.83 -16.72
CA GLU A 318 1.02 11.55 -17.02
C GLU A 318 -0.14 11.11 -16.12
N SER A 319 -0.26 9.82 -15.82
CA SER A 319 -1.32 9.31 -14.93
C SER A 319 -1.21 9.86 -13.50
N ILE A 320 0.00 10.08 -12.98
CA ILE A 320 0.19 10.54 -11.60
C ILE A 320 0.16 12.07 -11.45
N LYS A 321 0.41 12.84 -12.52
CA LYS A 321 0.33 14.31 -12.49
C LYS A 321 -1.03 14.82 -12.05
N HIS A 322 -2.09 14.11 -12.40
CA HIS A 322 -3.48 14.50 -12.14
C HIS A 322 -4.10 13.76 -10.96
N ALA A 323 -3.31 12.96 -10.23
CA ALA A 323 -3.83 12.11 -9.16
C ALA A 323 -4.18 12.88 -7.88
N SER A 324 -3.55 14.04 -7.64
CA SER A 324 -3.80 14.88 -6.47
C SER A 324 -3.60 16.36 -6.80
N SER A 325 -4.50 17.23 -6.34
CA SER A 325 -4.34 18.67 -6.45
C SER A 325 -3.34 19.25 -5.45
N GLN A 326 -2.95 18.48 -4.43
CA GLN A 326 -2.01 18.91 -3.38
C GLN A 326 -0.56 18.56 -3.69
N VAL A 327 -0.33 17.75 -4.73
CA VAL A 327 0.99 17.25 -5.12
C VAL A 327 1.25 17.61 -6.56
N GLN A 328 2.33 18.34 -6.82
CA GLN A 328 2.81 18.56 -8.18
C GLN A 328 3.89 17.53 -8.52
N VAL A 329 3.77 16.88 -9.68
CA VAL A 329 4.77 15.93 -10.17
C VAL A 329 5.67 16.62 -11.19
N LEU A 330 6.98 16.64 -10.94
CA LEU A 330 7.99 17.23 -11.80
C LEU A 330 8.97 16.16 -12.29
N GLN A 331 9.00 15.91 -13.60
CA GLN A 331 9.99 15.00 -14.18
C GLN A 331 11.40 15.60 -14.06
N ARG A 332 12.35 14.82 -13.56
CA ARG A 332 13.77 15.18 -13.51
C ARG A 332 14.53 14.61 -14.70
N ARG A 333 14.42 13.30 -14.92
CA ARG A 333 15.07 12.60 -16.02
C ARG A 333 14.24 11.43 -16.53
N LEU A 334 14.42 11.08 -17.79
CA LEU A 334 13.90 9.87 -18.42
C LEU A 334 14.91 9.41 -19.47
N GLU A 335 15.76 8.46 -19.10
CA GLU A 335 16.93 8.06 -19.88
C GLU A 335 17.02 6.53 -19.96
N LYS A 336 17.70 6.02 -20.98
CA LYS A 336 17.92 4.58 -21.13
C LYS A 336 19.18 4.18 -20.35
N GLU A 337 19.02 3.31 -19.35
CA GLU A 337 20.11 2.72 -18.57
C GLU A 337 20.04 1.19 -18.73
N GLY A 338 20.99 0.62 -19.48
CA GLY A 338 20.99 -0.80 -19.82
C GLY A 338 19.73 -1.21 -20.59
N ASN A 339 18.97 -2.16 -20.03
CA ASN A 339 17.73 -2.68 -20.63
C ASN A 339 16.48 -1.88 -20.23
N TYR A 340 16.61 -0.87 -19.38
CA TYR A 340 15.47 -0.12 -18.84
C TYR A 340 15.51 1.36 -19.23
N TRP A 341 14.33 1.97 -19.26
CA TRP A 341 14.13 3.41 -19.18
C TRP A 341 13.95 3.79 -17.72
N VAL A 342 14.90 4.57 -17.21
CA VAL A 342 14.91 5.04 -15.82
C VAL A 342 14.24 6.41 -15.76
N LEU A 343 13.14 6.47 -15.02
CA LEU A 343 12.41 7.69 -14.74
C LEU A 343 12.75 8.16 -13.32
N GLU A 344 13.15 9.42 -13.19
CA GLU A 344 13.12 10.11 -11.91
C GLU A 344 12.19 11.32 -11.96
N PHE A 345 11.46 11.51 -10.86
CA PHE A 345 10.55 12.62 -10.70
C PHE A 345 10.43 13.05 -9.25
N ASP A 346 10.14 14.33 -9.05
CA ASP A 346 9.82 14.89 -7.76
C ASP A 346 8.29 14.91 -7.56
N ARG A 347 7.84 14.50 -6.37
CA ARG A 347 6.53 14.84 -5.83
C ARG A 347 6.69 16.04 -4.92
N VAL A 348 6.25 17.21 -5.37
CA VAL A 348 6.30 18.46 -4.62
C VAL A 348 5.03 18.63 -3.80
N TYR A 349 5.17 18.85 -2.50
CA TYR A 349 4.06 19.05 -1.57
C TYR A 349 3.69 20.53 -1.51
N LEU A 350 2.62 20.91 -2.21
CA LEU A 350 2.26 22.31 -2.41
C LEU A 350 1.86 23.01 -1.12
N ASN A 351 1.07 22.36 -0.27
CA ASN A 351 0.63 22.93 1.01
C ASN A 351 1.81 23.20 1.95
N MET A 352 2.71 22.23 2.09
CA MET A 352 3.91 22.38 2.92
C MET A 352 4.83 23.46 2.37
N THR A 353 5.04 23.48 1.04
CA THR A 353 5.84 24.50 0.36
C THR A 353 5.28 25.90 0.60
N GLY A 354 3.97 26.09 0.44
CA GLY A 354 3.30 27.37 0.68
C GLY A 354 3.37 27.82 2.13
N LEU A 355 3.10 26.91 3.08
CA LEU A 355 3.15 27.23 4.51
C LEU A 355 4.55 27.64 4.95
N LEU A 356 5.57 26.85 4.60
CA LEU A 356 6.95 27.19 4.97
C LEU A 356 7.42 28.47 4.29
N GLY A 357 7.03 28.72 3.03
CA GLY A 357 7.30 29.98 2.35
C GLY A 357 6.74 31.19 3.12
N HIS A 358 5.48 31.11 3.58
CA HIS A 358 4.83 32.15 4.39
C HIS A 358 5.51 32.35 5.75
N LEU A 359 5.72 31.26 6.49
CA LEU A 359 6.30 31.29 7.83
C LEU A 359 7.75 31.78 7.84
N LEU A 360 8.58 31.31 6.90
CA LEU A 360 9.98 31.71 6.81
C LEU A 360 10.15 33.16 6.36
N ALA A 361 9.14 33.74 5.71
CA ALA A 361 9.07 35.16 5.38
C ALA A 361 8.55 36.05 6.53
N GLY A 362 8.22 35.46 7.70
CA GLY A 362 7.70 36.19 8.86
C GLY A 362 6.19 36.41 8.86
N GLY A 363 5.43 35.64 8.06
CA GLY A 363 3.98 35.71 8.03
C GLY A 363 3.32 35.20 9.31
N SER A 364 2.21 35.82 9.71
CA SER A 364 1.40 35.41 10.87
C SER A 364 0.37 34.34 10.50
N ILE A 365 0.01 33.47 11.45
CA ILE A 365 -1.08 32.48 11.35
C ILE A 365 -2.13 32.80 12.42
N PHE A 366 -3.41 32.65 12.08
CA PHE A 366 -4.51 32.69 13.03
C PHE A 366 -5.01 31.26 13.24
N ASP A 367 -4.99 30.82 14.49
CA ASP A 367 -5.40 29.47 14.91
C ASP A 367 -6.83 29.45 15.47
#